data_AF-A0A101FVU0-F1
#
_entry.id   AF-A0A101FVU0-F1
#
_cell.length_a   1.000
_cell.length_b   1.000
_cell.length_c   1.000
_cell.angle_alpha   90.00
_cell.angle_beta   90.00
_cell.angle_gamma   90.00
#
_symmetry.space_group_name_H-M   'P 1'
#
loop_
_entity.id
_entity.type
_entity.pdbx_description
1 polymer ?
#
loop_
_entity_poly.entity_id
_entity_poly.type
_entity_poly.pdbx_seq_one_letter_code
_entity_poly.pdbx_strand_id
1 'polypeptide(L)'
;MFNRFKERLKGFKEAVSTKIQEKGEAEAKKAEAKAAEKGGAEEKGPASEKSAAVVAKESEAEPAPEKNVSKTKQSFTSRAKSLIFEQEVVLDENDLQDPLWELEMALLESDVALPVAEKIVASVKDDLVGQKKKIRADTGEIVEEALRSALYKVLSENYFDVDEFIAEADKPVKIVFVGVNGTGKTTSIAKVARYLRDRGYSIVLAAGDTFRAGAVEQIEVHANKLEVKLVKHKDGKDPAAVIFDAVEYAKAHHRDVVLADTAGRLHTNVNLMDQMKKIVRVVEPDLLIFVDEAIAGNDAVERARLFNEAVPIDGTILTKTDADAKGGAAISISSVTGKPILFLGVGQDYPDLVKFEPDWLLERLLGS
;
A
#
# COMPACT_ATOMS: atom_id res chain seq x y z
N MET A 1 7.58 0.81 -12.75
CA MET A 1 7.61 0.84 -11.28
C MET A 1 6.77 -0.35 -10.79
N PHE A 2 7.27 -1.14 -9.84
CA PHE A 2 6.55 -2.25 -9.17
C PHE A 2 6.08 -3.45 -10.02
N ASN A 3 6.57 -3.63 -11.26
CA ASN A 3 6.08 -4.71 -12.14
C ASN A 3 6.25 -6.11 -11.53
N ARG A 4 7.37 -6.36 -10.85
CA ARG A 4 7.64 -7.67 -10.23
C ARG A 4 6.70 -7.95 -9.06
N PHE A 5 6.39 -6.92 -8.26
CA PHE A 5 5.42 -7.02 -7.18
C PHE A 5 4.03 -7.40 -7.71
N LYS A 6 3.57 -6.71 -8.76
CA LYS A 6 2.29 -6.98 -9.43
C LYS A 6 2.17 -8.43 -9.90
N GLU A 7 3.20 -8.93 -10.58
CA GLU A 7 3.22 -10.31 -11.08
C GLU A 7 3.09 -11.34 -9.95
N ARG A 8 3.77 -11.12 -8.82
CA ARG A 8 3.71 -12.01 -7.66
C ARG A 8 2.34 -11.99 -6.98
N LEU A 9 1.76 -10.80 -6.80
CA LEU A 9 0.42 -10.66 -6.24
C LEU A 9 -0.65 -11.31 -7.12
N LYS A 10 -0.47 -11.29 -8.44
CA LYS A 10 -1.34 -11.99 -9.38
C LYS A 10 -1.28 -13.51 -9.17
N GLY A 11 -0.09 -14.09 -8.96
CA GLY A 11 0.08 -15.52 -8.65
C GLY A 11 -0.69 -15.94 -7.40
N PHE A 12 -0.62 -15.13 -6.34
CA PHE A 12 -1.40 -15.36 -5.12
C PHE A 12 -2.92 -15.35 -5.38
N LYS A 13 -3.42 -14.36 -6.13
CA LYS A 13 -4.86 -14.26 -6.49
C LYS A 13 -5.33 -15.53 -7.22
N GLU A 14 -4.54 -16.04 -8.16
CA GLU A 14 -4.85 -17.25 -8.92
C GLU A 14 -4.85 -18.51 -8.02
N ALA A 15 -3.89 -18.63 -7.11
CA ALA A 15 -3.80 -19.75 -6.17
C ALA A 15 -5.02 -19.83 -5.23
N VAL A 16 -5.39 -18.71 -4.58
CA VAL A 16 -6.56 -18.68 -3.68
C VAL A 16 -7.85 -18.92 -4.45
N SER A 17 -7.98 -18.35 -5.65
CA SER A 17 -9.17 -18.53 -6.49
C SER A 17 -9.38 -19.99 -6.87
N THR A 18 -8.29 -20.70 -7.16
CA THR A 18 -8.31 -22.14 -7.48
C THR A 18 -8.78 -22.95 -6.26
N LYS A 19 -8.27 -22.66 -5.06
CA LYS A 19 -8.68 -23.34 -3.82
C LYS A 19 -10.17 -23.16 -3.51
N ILE A 20 -10.70 -21.96 -3.72
CA ILE A 20 -12.14 -21.68 -3.52
C ILE A 20 -13.00 -22.49 -4.50
N GLN A 21 -12.59 -22.60 -5.76
CA GLN A 21 -13.29 -23.41 -6.76
C GLN A 21 -13.24 -24.91 -6.42
N GLU A 22 -12.07 -25.44 -6.07
CA GLU A 22 -11.88 -26.84 -5.66
C GLU A 22 -12.76 -27.21 -4.45
N LYS A 23 -12.79 -26.34 -3.43
CA LYS A 23 -13.62 -26.55 -2.23
C LYS A 23 -15.12 -26.50 -2.57
N GLY A 24 -15.53 -25.56 -3.41
CA GLY A 24 -16.89 -25.47 -3.92
C GLY A 24 -17.35 -26.71 -4.66
N GLU A 25 -16.53 -27.24 -5.58
CA GLU A 25 -16.83 -28.47 -6.30
C GLU A 25 -16.89 -29.70 -5.37
N ALA A 26 -16.02 -29.77 -4.36
CA ALA A 26 -16.01 -30.86 -3.40
C ALA A 26 -17.27 -30.85 -2.51
N GLU A 27 -17.73 -29.68 -2.08
CA GLU A 27 -18.96 -29.52 -1.31
C GLU A 27 -20.21 -29.83 -2.14
N ALA A 28 -20.24 -29.40 -3.41
CA ALA A 28 -21.28 -29.75 -4.36
C ALA A 28 -21.39 -31.27 -4.58
N LYS A 29 -20.25 -31.96 -4.81
CA LYS A 29 -20.21 -33.43 -4.95
C LYS A 29 -20.68 -34.14 -3.68
N LYS A 30 -20.32 -33.64 -2.49
CA LYS A 30 -20.82 -34.19 -1.22
C LYS A 30 -22.34 -33.99 -1.05
N ALA A 31 -22.88 -32.85 -1.49
CA ALA A 31 -24.30 -32.57 -1.44
C ALA A 31 -25.10 -33.47 -2.41
N GLU A 32 -24.60 -33.66 -3.64
CA GLU A 32 -25.18 -34.58 -4.62
C GLU A 32 -25.15 -36.04 -4.14
N ALA A 33 -24.04 -36.49 -3.55
CA ALA A 33 -23.92 -37.84 -2.99
C ALA A 33 -24.92 -38.07 -1.83
N LYS A 34 -25.06 -37.09 -0.91
CA LYS A 34 -26.05 -37.16 0.18
C LYS A 34 -27.50 -37.14 -0.32
N ALA A 35 -27.78 -36.43 -1.41
CA ALA A 35 -29.10 -36.42 -2.04
C ALA A 35 -29.41 -37.77 -2.72
N ALA A 36 -28.41 -38.40 -3.34
CA ALA A 36 -28.55 -39.72 -3.95
C ALA A 36 -28.76 -40.84 -2.92
N GLU A 37 -28.10 -40.78 -1.75
CA GLU A 37 -28.32 -41.74 -0.65
C GLU A 37 -29.71 -41.61 0.00
N LYS A 38 -30.25 -40.39 0.11
CA LYS A 38 -31.60 -40.14 0.66
C LYS A 38 -32.73 -40.50 -0.31
N GLY A 39 -32.47 -40.64 -1.61
CA GLY A 39 -33.46 -41.02 -2.62
C GLY A 39 -33.65 -42.54 -2.78
N GLY A 40 -32.96 -43.37 -1.98
CA GLY A 40 -32.93 -44.83 -2.13
C GLY A 40 -33.89 -45.64 -1.24
N ALA A 41 -34.74 -45.01 -0.43
CA ALA A 41 -35.66 -45.70 0.48
C ALA A 41 -37.13 -45.31 0.24
N GLU A 42 -37.97 -46.35 0.11
CA GLU A 42 -39.44 -46.40 -0.09
C GLU A 42 -39.96 -46.32 -1.55
N GLU A 43 -40.75 -47.24 -2.09
CA GLU A 43 -41.20 -48.57 -1.66
C GLU A 43 -41.88 -49.31 -2.84
N LYS A 44 -41.82 -50.64 -2.84
CA LYS A 44 -42.63 -51.51 -3.70
C LYS A 44 -44.10 -51.46 -3.26
N GLY A 45 -45.03 -51.42 -4.21
CA GLY A 45 -46.46 -51.66 -3.95
C GLY A 45 -46.74 -53.08 -3.41
N PRO A 46 -48.00 -53.37 -3.00
CA PRO A 46 -48.98 -53.78 -4.00
C PRO A 46 -50.44 -53.29 -3.77
N ALA A 47 -51.28 -53.63 -4.74
CA ALA A 47 -52.64 -53.19 -5.03
C ALA A 47 -53.76 -53.58 -4.02
N SER A 48 -54.87 -52.81 -3.99
CA SER A 48 -56.24 -53.26 -4.32
C SER A 48 -57.32 -52.20 -4.04
N GLU A 49 -58.09 -51.90 -5.10
CA GLU A 49 -59.51 -51.55 -5.30
C GLU A 49 -60.41 -50.71 -4.35
N LYS A 50 -61.23 -49.90 -5.07
CA LYS A 50 -62.59 -49.31 -4.83
C LYS A 50 -62.65 -47.87 -4.33
N SER A 51 -63.60 -47.02 -4.72
CA SER A 51 -64.50 -46.84 -5.87
C SER A 51 -65.30 -45.54 -5.58
N ALA A 52 -65.73 -44.83 -6.64
CA ALA A 52 -66.79 -43.80 -6.69
C ALA A 52 -66.51 -42.42 -6.02
N ALA A 53 -66.92 -41.25 -6.53
CA ALA A 53 -67.62 -40.84 -7.76
C ALA A 53 -67.75 -39.27 -7.79
N VAL A 54 -67.58 -38.67 -8.99
CA VAL A 54 -68.42 -37.60 -9.63
C VAL A 54 -68.37 -36.17 -9.00
N VAL A 55 -68.12 -35.03 -9.69
CA VAL A 55 -68.71 -34.34 -10.87
C VAL A 55 -67.69 -33.27 -11.38
N ALA A 56 -67.19 -33.31 -12.62
CA ALA A 56 -67.61 -32.63 -13.88
C ALA A 56 -67.41 -31.09 -14.01
N LYS A 57 -66.60 -30.68 -15.02
CA LYS A 57 -67.05 -29.88 -16.18
C LYS A 57 -66.02 -29.83 -17.33
N GLU A 58 -66.53 -29.92 -18.55
CA GLU A 58 -65.89 -30.15 -19.86
C GLU A 58 -65.45 -28.88 -20.63
N SER A 59 -64.52 -29.07 -21.60
CA SER A 59 -64.57 -28.64 -23.02
C SER A 59 -63.16 -28.85 -23.65
N GLU A 60 -62.89 -29.96 -24.37
CA GLU A 60 -62.90 -30.17 -25.86
C GLU A 60 -61.97 -29.22 -26.67
N ALA A 61 -61.11 -29.61 -27.62
CA ALA A 61 -60.81 -30.87 -28.30
C ALA A 61 -59.41 -30.82 -28.98
N GLU A 62 -58.84 -32.00 -29.27
CA GLU A 62 -57.56 -32.28 -29.95
C GLU A 62 -57.76 -32.51 -31.48
N PRO A 63 -56.71 -32.60 -32.34
CA PRO A 63 -55.95 -33.86 -32.44
C PRO A 63 -54.43 -33.75 -32.68
N ALA A 64 -53.73 -34.77 -32.19
CA ALA A 64 -52.32 -35.14 -32.37
C ALA A 64 -52.00 -35.61 -33.84
N PRO A 65 -50.78 -36.07 -34.25
CA PRO A 65 -49.70 -36.57 -33.39
C PRO A 65 -48.22 -36.34 -33.83
N GLU A 66 -47.32 -36.62 -32.87
CA GLU A 66 -46.09 -37.43 -33.01
C GLU A 66 -44.78 -36.83 -32.45
N LYS A 67 -44.20 -37.66 -31.57
CA LYS A 67 -42.77 -37.99 -31.37
C LYS A 67 -41.93 -37.27 -30.32
N ASN A 68 -41.31 -38.15 -29.53
CA ASN A 68 -40.07 -38.05 -28.76
C ASN A 68 -40.11 -37.48 -27.34
N VAL A 69 -40.54 -38.36 -26.44
CA VAL A 69 -40.16 -38.34 -25.02
C VAL A 69 -38.69 -38.75 -24.90
N SER A 70 -37.78 -37.78 -24.94
CA SER A 70 -36.40 -37.92 -24.45
C SER A 70 -35.89 -36.61 -23.83
N LYS A 71 -36.70 -35.94 -23.00
CA LYS A 71 -36.33 -34.65 -22.40
C LYS A 71 -36.42 -34.55 -20.87
N THR A 72 -36.46 -35.65 -20.13
CA THR A 72 -36.58 -35.58 -18.66
C THR A 72 -35.24 -35.59 -17.91
N LYS A 73 -34.08 -35.83 -18.59
CA LYS A 73 -32.75 -35.80 -17.93
C LYS A 73 -32.00 -34.46 -18.03
N GLN A 74 -32.43 -33.52 -18.89
CA GLN A 74 -31.77 -32.21 -19.05
C GLN A 74 -32.30 -31.10 -18.12
N SER A 75 -33.51 -31.25 -17.56
CA SER A 75 -34.13 -30.22 -16.72
C SER A 75 -33.70 -30.26 -15.24
N PHE A 76 -33.20 -31.40 -14.74
CA PHE A 76 -32.69 -31.54 -13.38
C PHE A 76 -31.21 -31.19 -13.27
N THR A 77 -30.41 -31.50 -14.30
CA THR A 77 -28.97 -31.19 -14.34
C THR A 77 -28.69 -29.69 -14.54
N SER A 78 -29.57 -28.96 -15.20
CA SER A 78 -29.50 -27.50 -15.33
C SER A 78 -29.86 -26.76 -14.03
N ARG A 79 -30.85 -27.26 -13.27
CA ARG A 79 -31.19 -26.75 -11.93
C ARG A 79 -30.14 -27.11 -10.86
N ALA A 80 -29.54 -28.30 -10.95
CA ALA A 80 -28.42 -28.66 -10.08
C ALA A 80 -27.21 -27.75 -10.33
N LYS A 81 -26.85 -27.49 -11.60
CA LYS A 81 -25.80 -26.52 -11.96
C LYS A 81 -26.10 -25.11 -11.41
N SER A 82 -27.33 -24.60 -11.52
CA SER A 82 -27.65 -23.26 -10.99
C SER A 82 -27.60 -23.17 -9.46
N LEU A 83 -27.90 -24.27 -8.75
CA LEU A 83 -27.81 -24.34 -7.28
C LEU A 83 -26.36 -24.46 -6.78
N ILE A 84 -25.47 -25.08 -7.58
CA ILE A 84 -24.02 -25.13 -7.30
C ILE A 84 -23.40 -23.72 -7.35
N PHE A 85 -23.92 -22.82 -8.20
CA PHE A 85 -23.46 -21.42 -8.31
C PHE A 85 -24.01 -20.46 -7.22
N GLU A 86 -24.88 -20.93 -6.34
CA GLU A 86 -25.39 -20.14 -5.19
C GLU A 86 -24.81 -20.59 -3.85
N GLN A 87 -23.94 -21.59 -3.86
CA GLN A 87 -23.38 -22.17 -2.64
C GLN A 87 -22.37 -21.19 -2.02
N GLU A 88 -22.57 -20.86 -0.74
CA GLU A 88 -21.63 -20.06 0.04
C GLU A 88 -20.52 -20.99 0.54
N VAL A 89 -19.28 -20.74 0.12
CA VAL A 89 -18.11 -21.44 0.66
C VAL A 89 -17.56 -20.63 1.82
N VAL A 90 -17.24 -21.35 2.89
CA VAL A 90 -16.49 -20.82 4.02
C VAL A 90 -15.08 -21.37 3.92
N LEU A 91 -14.12 -20.47 3.75
CA LEU A 91 -12.71 -20.83 3.81
C LEU A 91 -12.31 -21.03 5.26
N ASP A 92 -11.61 -22.13 5.49
CA ASP A 92 -10.94 -22.40 6.76
C ASP A 92 -9.44 -22.10 6.65
N GLU A 93 -8.75 -22.16 7.78
CA GLU A 93 -7.33 -21.82 7.84
C GLU A 93 -6.45 -22.75 6.99
N ASN A 94 -6.85 -24.01 6.80
CA ASN A 94 -6.04 -24.97 6.05
C ASN A 94 -6.10 -24.68 4.55
N ASP A 95 -7.24 -24.21 4.04
CA ASP A 95 -7.37 -23.83 2.62
C ASP A 95 -6.46 -22.67 2.23
N LEU A 96 -6.19 -21.79 3.19
CA LEU A 96 -5.44 -20.56 3.00
C LEU A 96 -3.97 -20.69 3.37
N GLN A 97 -3.55 -21.79 4.00
CA GLN A 97 -2.18 -21.94 4.50
C GLN A 97 -1.13 -21.79 3.39
N ASP A 98 -1.22 -22.60 2.32
CA ASP A 98 -0.25 -22.54 1.21
C ASP A 98 -0.32 -21.18 0.47
N PRO A 99 -1.50 -20.65 0.09
CA PRO A 99 -1.56 -19.34 -0.56
C PRO A 99 -1.03 -18.19 0.31
N LEU A 100 -1.33 -18.17 1.61
CA LEU A 100 -0.84 -17.13 2.51
C LEU A 100 0.68 -17.20 2.68
N TRP A 101 1.25 -18.40 2.70
CA TRP A 101 2.71 -18.57 2.68
C TRP A 101 3.33 -18.07 1.36
N GLU A 102 2.71 -18.36 0.21
CA GLU A 102 3.15 -17.82 -1.07
C GLU A 102 3.06 -16.29 -1.13
N LEU A 103 2.01 -15.69 -0.54
CA LEU A 103 1.88 -14.24 -0.39
C LEU A 103 3.02 -13.69 0.48
N GLU A 104 3.31 -14.31 1.61
CA GLU A 104 4.40 -13.89 2.49
C GLU A 104 5.74 -13.89 1.72
N MET A 105 6.05 -14.98 1.03
CA MET A 105 7.27 -15.08 0.23
C MET A 105 7.32 -14.02 -0.88
N ALA A 106 6.18 -13.76 -1.55
CA ALA A 106 6.07 -12.71 -2.56
C ALA A 106 6.35 -11.31 -2.01
N LEU A 107 5.87 -11.00 -0.80
CA LEU A 107 6.12 -9.73 -0.11
C LEU A 107 7.60 -9.62 0.24
N LEU A 108 8.19 -10.65 0.85
CA LEU A 108 9.61 -10.67 1.23
C LEU A 108 10.55 -10.53 0.03
N GLU A 109 10.29 -11.24 -1.07
CA GLU A 109 11.06 -11.15 -2.32
C GLU A 109 11.03 -9.74 -2.94
N SER A 110 10.01 -8.97 -2.57
CA SER A 110 9.80 -7.59 -3.02
C SER A 110 10.32 -6.55 -2.03
N ASP A 111 11.23 -6.96 -1.14
CA ASP A 111 11.84 -6.14 -0.10
C ASP A 111 10.82 -5.51 0.86
N VAL A 112 9.70 -6.20 1.10
CA VAL A 112 8.83 -5.89 2.26
C VAL A 112 9.49 -6.49 3.50
N ALA A 113 9.60 -5.70 4.57
CA ALA A 113 10.17 -6.15 5.82
C ALA A 113 9.31 -7.26 6.45
N LEU A 114 9.94 -8.27 7.05
CA LEU A 114 9.25 -9.43 7.62
C LEU A 114 8.09 -9.07 8.56
N PRO A 115 8.25 -8.17 9.55
CA PRO A 115 7.13 -7.82 10.44
C PRO A 115 5.93 -7.20 9.70
N VAL A 116 6.20 -6.56 8.57
CA VAL A 116 5.16 -5.91 7.74
C VAL A 116 4.49 -6.94 6.84
N ALA A 117 5.25 -7.88 6.28
CA ALA A 117 4.72 -9.00 5.53
C ALA A 117 3.79 -9.86 6.40
N GLU A 118 4.23 -10.22 7.61
CA GLU A 118 3.43 -10.95 8.60
C GLU A 118 2.12 -10.20 8.93
N LYS A 119 2.20 -8.86 9.13
CA LYS A 119 1.03 -8.01 9.39
C LYS A 119 0.03 -8.02 8.23
N ILE A 120 0.53 -7.93 6.99
CA ILE A 120 -0.32 -7.99 5.78
C ILE A 120 -0.98 -9.37 5.67
N VAL A 121 -0.22 -10.44 5.79
CA VAL A 121 -0.70 -11.83 5.68
C VAL A 121 -1.75 -12.13 6.76
N ALA A 122 -1.51 -11.70 7.99
CA ALA A 122 -2.49 -11.82 9.07
C ALA A 122 -3.78 -11.05 8.76
N SER A 123 -3.69 -9.80 8.29
CA SER A 123 -4.88 -9.03 7.91
C SER A 123 -5.64 -9.66 6.75
N VAL A 124 -4.96 -10.26 5.77
CA VAL A 124 -5.62 -10.98 4.66
C VAL A 124 -6.30 -12.24 5.17
N LYS A 125 -5.64 -13.00 6.05
CA LYS A 125 -6.22 -14.18 6.69
C LYS A 125 -7.51 -13.83 7.43
N ASP A 126 -7.48 -12.79 8.27
CA ASP A 126 -8.63 -12.37 9.07
C ASP A 126 -9.80 -11.90 8.18
N ASP A 127 -9.51 -11.24 7.06
CA ASP A 127 -10.54 -10.79 6.11
C ASP A 127 -11.12 -11.97 5.27
N LEU A 128 -10.40 -13.10 5.14
CA LEU A 128 -10.82 -14.25 4.33
C LEU A 128 -11.41 -15.43 5.13
N VAL A 129 -10.93 -15.69 6.35
CA VAL A 129 -11.36 -16.84 7.18
C VAL A 129 -12.76 -16.61 7.76
N GLY A 130 -13.60 -17.65 7.72
CA GLY A 130 -14.90 -17.64 8.42
C GLY A 130 -15.97 -16.76 7.78
N GLN A 131 -15.65 -15.99 6.74
CA GLN A 131 -16.63 -15.24 5.97
C GLN A 131 -17.35 -16.15 4.98
N LYS A 132 -18.68 -16.15 5.02
CA LYS A 132 -19.52 -16.81 3.99
C LYS A 132 -19.37 -16.04 2.70
N LYS A 133 -18.73 -16.64 1.69
CA LYS A 133 -18.52 -16.00 0.38
C LYS A 133 -19.28 -16.78 -0.67
N LYS A 134 -20.03 -16.08 -1.52
CA LYS A 134 -20.72 -16.70 -2.65
C LYS A 134 -19.68 -17.16 -3.66
N ILE A 135 -19.73 -18.43 -4.07
CA ILE A 135 -18.95 -18.93 -5.19
C ILE A 135 -19.52 -18.32 -6.48
N ARG A 136 -19.05 -17.15 -6.88
CA ARG A 136 -19.30 -16.59 -8.22
C ARG A 136 -17.96 -16.30 -8.89
N ALA A 137 -18.03 -15.85 -10.14
CA ALA A 137 -16.87 -15.42 -10.94
C ALA A 137 -15.98 -14.36 -10.25
N ASP A 138 -16.44 -13.73 -9.17
CA ASP A 138 -15.73 -12.73 -8.34
C ASP A 138 -14.76 -13.30 -7.30
N THR A 139 -14.46 -14.60 -7.31
CA THR A 139 -13.50 -15.15 -6.36
C THR A 139 -12.16 -14.40 -6.38
N GLY A 140 -11.68 -14.01 -7.56
CA GLY A 140 -10.48 -13.19 -7.70
C GLY A 140 -10.65 -11.78 -7.13
N GLU A 141 -11.84 -11.19 -7.28
CA GLU A 141 -12.17 -9.86 -6.73
C GLU A 141 -12.21 -9.87 -5.20
N ILE A 142 -12.70 -10.95 -4.58
CA ILE A 142 -12.71 -11.09 -3.11
C ILE A 142 -11.29 -11.10 -2.54
N VAL A 143 -10.38 -11.84 -3.18
CA VAL A 143 -8.98 -11.95 -2.75
C VAL A 143 -8.25 -10.62 -2.99
N GLU A 144 -8.53 -9.99 -4.12
CA GLU A 144 -8.01 -8.66 -4.45
C GLU A 144 -8.46 -7.61 -3.44
N GLU A 145 -9.74 -7.61 -3.06
CA GLU A 145 -10.28 -6.68 -2.08
C GLU A 145 -9.68 -6.92 -0.68
N ALA A 146 -9.52 -8.18 -0.26
CA ALA A 146 -8.87 -8.50 1.01
C ALA A 146 -7.40 -8.03 1.04
N LEU A 147 -6.67 -8.24 -0.05
CA LEU A 147 -5.29 -7.76 -0.17
C LEU A 147 -5.21 -6.23 -0.23
N ARG A 148 -6.11 -5.59 -0.99
CA ARG A 148 -6.21 -4.12 -1.08
C ARG A 148 -6.50 -3.52 0.29
N SER A 149 -7.47 -4.07 1.02
CA SER A 149 -7.81 -3.72 2.41
C SER A 149 -6.59 -3.85 3.32
N ALA A 150 -5.90 -4.99 3.29
CA ALA A 150 -4.72 -5.22 4.13
C ALA A 150 -3.58 -4.22 3.84
N LEU A 151 -3.25 -3.99 2.57
CA LEU A 151 -2.24 -3.02 2.18
C LEU A 151 -2.65 -1.58 2.53
N TYR A 152 -3.92 -1.21 2.30
CA TYR A 152 -4.44 0.11 2.68
C TYR A 152 -4.31 0.35 4.18
N LYS A 153 -4.69 -0.61 5.01
CA LYS A 153 -4.56 -0.53 6.48
C LYS A 153 -3.11 -0.22 6.88
N VAL A 154 -2.13 -0.89 6.28
CA VAL A 154 -0.70 -0.66 6.57
C VAL A 154 -0.22 0.71 6.08
N LEU A 155 -0.62 1.12 4.87
CA LEU A 155 -0.16 2.38 4.26
C LEU A 155 -0.82 3.62 4.88
N SER A 156 -2.06 3.50 5.36
CA SER A 156 -2.84 4.61 5.91
C SER A 156 -2.66 4.82 7.42
N GLU A 157 -2.11 3.82 8.15
CA GLU A 157 -1.95 3.85 9.61
C GLU A 157 -1.24 5.11 10.13
N ASN A 158 -0.24 5.59 9.39
CA ASN A 158 0.55 6.78 9.74
C ASN A 158 0.39 7.91 8.71
N TYR A 159 -0.73 7.98 7.99
CA TYR A 159 -0.93 9.03 6.98
C TYR A 159 -0.83 10.43 7.59
N PHE A 160 -0.21 11.35 6.86
CA PHE A 160 -0.01 12.74 7.28
C PHE A 160 -0.11 13.65 6.06
N ASP A 161 -1.07 14.58 6.07
CA ASP A 161 -1.17 15.58 5.02
C ASP A 161 -0.24 16.77 5.31
N VAL A 162 0.89 16.78 4.61
CA VAL A 162 1.88 17.86 4.70
C VAL A 162 1.36 19.20 4.19
N ASP A 163 0.39 19.21 3.26
CA ASP A 163 -0.19 20.46 2.76
C ASP A 163 -1.06 21.12 3.84
N GLU A 164 -1.90 20.33 4.52
CA GLU A 164 -2.76 20.76 5.63
C GLU A 164 -1.91 21.25 6.81
N PHE A 165 -0.89 20.47 7.22
CA PHE A 165 0.02 20.86 8.28
C PHE A 165 0.70 22.21 7.99
N ILE A 166 1.22 22.39 6.77
CA ILE A 166 1.86 23.66 6.41
C ILE A 166 0.81 24.76 6.38
N ALA A 167 -0.42 24.55 5.91
CA ALA A 167 -1.43 25.60 5.87
C ALA A 167 -1.82 26.11 7.27
N GLU A 168 -1.89 25.23 8.26
CA GLU A 168 -2.36 25.55 9.63
C GLU A 168 -1.25 25.99 10.59
N ALA A 169 0.00 25.58 10.34
CA ALA A 169 1.12 25.87 11.24
C ALA A 169 1.53 27.36 11.26
N ASP A 170 1.99 27.80 12.42
CA ASP A 170 2.62 29.11 12.62
C ASP A 170 3.84 29.30 11.70
N LYS A 171 4.03 30.51 11.20
CA LYS A 171 5.09 30.84 10.23
C LYS A 171 6.32 31.46 10.91
N PRO A 172 7.55 31.17 10.42
CA PRO A 172 7.87 30.24 9.35
C PRO A 172 7.83 28.77 9.81
N VAL A 173 7.34 27.88 8.94
CA VAL A 173 7.45 26.42 9.15
C VAL A 173 8.89 25.99 8.90
N LYS A 174 9.53 25.39 9.89
CA LYS A 174 10.93 24.94 9.88
C LYS A 174 11.00 23.47 9.49
N ILE A 175 11.47 23.19 8.28
CA ILE A 175 11.63 21.82 7.78
C ILE A 175 13.12 21.52 7.62
N VAL A 176 13.62 20.55 8.38
CA VAL A 176 15.02 20.11 8.34
C VAL A 176 15.09 18.74 7.68
N PHE A 177 15.94 18.61 6.68
CA PHE A 177 16.11 17.37 5.93
C PHE A 177 17.38 16.67 6.38
N VAL A 178 17.25 15.39 6.70
CA VAL A 178 18.34 14.52 7.15
C VAL A 178 18.35 13.25 6.32
N GLY A 179 19.46 12.50 6.34
CA GLY A 179 19.54 11.25 5.56
C GLY A 179 20.96 10.86 5.20
N VAL A 180 21.09 9.82 4.39
CA VAL A 180 22.41 9.31 3.97
C VAL A 180 22.97 10.13 2.81
N ASN A 181 24.26 9.95 2.52
CA ASN A 181 24.87 10.47 1.31
C ASN A 181 24.34 9.76 0.07
N GLY A 182 24.23 10.49 -1.03
CA GLY A 182 23.87 9.90 -2.34
C GLY A 182 22.38 9.54 -2.51
N THR A 183 21.56 9.72 -1.48
CA THR A 183 20.11 9.41 -1.52
C THR A 183 19.27 10.52 -2.16
N GLY A 184 19.87 11.62 -2.60
CA GLY A 184 19.16 12.71 -3.28
C GLY A 184 18.52 13.76 -2.36
N LYS A 185 19.03 13.93 -1.13
CA LYS A 185 18.55 14.95 -0.17
C LYS A 185 18.51 16.37 -0.72
N THR A 186 19.64 16.94 -1.17
CA THR A 186 19.69 18.31 -1.71
C THR A 186 18.75 18.51 -2.90
N THR A 187 18.65 17.50 -3.78
CA THR A 187 17.69 17.52 -4.90
C THR A 187 16.24 17.47 -4.41
N SER A 188 15.94 16.66 -3.39
CA SER A 188 14.60 16.56 -2.79
C SER A 188 14.17 17.87 -2.14
N ILE A 189 15.09 18.57 -1.47
CA ILE A 189 14.85 19.92 -0.92
C ILE A 189 14.46 20.88 -2.04
N ALA A 190 15.19 20.88 -3.15
CA ALA A 190 14.86 21.73 -4.28
C ALA A 190 13.50 21.39 -4.92
N LYS A 191 13.15 20.10 -5.00
CA LYS A 191 11.83 19.65 -5.45
C LYS A 191 10.71 20.10 -4.51
N VAL A 192 10.89 19.92 -3.20
CA VAL A 192 9.93 20.41 -2.18
C VAL A 192 9.81 21.93 -2.25
N ALA A 193 10.92 22.65 -2.46
CA ALA A 193 10.91 24.10 -2.64
C ALA A 193 10.06 24.50 -3.85
N ARG A 194 10.25 23.85 -5.01
CA ARG A 194 9.40 24.07 -6.18
C ARG A 194 7.94 23.75 -5.90
N TYR A 195 7.67 22.60 -5.29
CA TYR A 195 6.32 22.10 -4.97
C TYR A 195 5.52 23.09 -4.11
N LEU A 196 6.16 23.65 -3.06
CA LEU A 196 5.55 24.62 -2.16
C LEU A 196 5.41 26.00 -2.83
N ARG A 197 6.41 26.42 -3.63
CA ARG A 197 6.36 27.68 -4.38
C ARG A 197 5.19 27.68 -5.38
N ASP A 198 4.96 26.56 -6.04
CA ASP A 198 3.85 26.40 -6.99
C ASP A 198 2.48 26.46 -6.31
N ARG A 199 2.44 26.27 -4.98
CA ARG A 199 1.25 26.46 -4.12
C ARG A 199 1.17 27.85 -3.50
N GLY A 200 2.09 28.77 -3.84
CA GLY A 200 2.09 30.15 -3.37
C GLY A 200 2.88 30.43 -2.10
N TYR A 201 3.55 29.44 -1.52
CA TYR A 201 4.38 29.65 -0.33
C TYR A 201 5.71 30.34 -0.68
N SER A 202 6.11 31.28 0.17
CA SER A 202 7.40 31.94 0.12
C SER A 202 8.45 31.18 0.95
N ILE A 203 9.63 30.96 0.36
CA ILE A 203 10.59 29.94 0.85
C ILE A 203 11.97 30.56 1.05
N VAL A 204 12.64 30.11 2.12
CA VAL A 204 14.05 30.34 2.39
C VAL A 204 14.77 29.00 2.48
N LEU A 205 15.89 28.86 1.79
CA LEU A 205 16.77 27.70 1.89
C LEU A 205 17.91 27.98 2.87
N ALA A 206 18.31 26.97 3.65
CA ALA A 206 19.48 27.00 4.51
C ALA A 206 20.51 25.95 4.08
N ALA A 207 21.74 26.39 3.80
CA ALA A 207 22.86 25.50 3.45
C ALA A 207 23.56 24.94 4.71
N GLY A 208 22.90 24.02 5.42
CA GLY A 208 23.46 23.39 6.63
C GLY A 208 24.47 22.26 6.37
N ASP A 209 24.66 21.81 5.12
CA ASP A 209 25.78 20.92 4.75
C ASP A 209 27.07 21.72 4.57
N THR A 210 27.67 22.13 5.69
CA THR A 210 28.84 23.03 5.71
C THR A 210 30.19 22.30 5.62
N PHE A 211 30.18 20.96 5.60
CA PHE A 211 31.41 20.14 5.65
C PHE A 211 31.70 19.41 4.35
N ARG A 212 30.69 19.09 3.55
CA ARG A 212 30.89 18.44 2.26
C ARG A 212 31.30 19.49 1.23
N ALA A 213 32.47 19.30 0.63
CA ALA A 213 32.95 20.16 -0.44
C ALA A 213 31.93 20.23 -1.59
N GLY A 214 31.61 21.44 -2.05
CA GLY A 214 30.67 21.67 -3.14
C GLY A 214 29.19 21.61 -2.76
N ALA A 215 28.84 21.29 -1.51
CA ALA A 215 27.43 21.15 -1.10
C ALA A 215 26.70 22.50 -1.05
N VAL A 216 27.38 23.54 -0.56
CA VAL A 216 26.84 24.91 -0.53
C VAL A 216 26.61 25.43 -1.96
N GLU A 217 27.56 25.20 -2.86
CA GLU A 217 27.44 25.57 -4.28
C GLU A 217 26.31 24.78 -4.97
N GLN A 218 26.16 23.50 -4.64
CA GLN A 218 25.09 22.65 -5.21
C GLN A 218 23.70 23.22 -4.86
N ILE A 219 23.43 23.51 -3.58
CA ILE A 219 22.14 24.08 -3.19
C ILE A 219 21.96 25.51 -3.70
N GLU A 220 23.05 26.28 -3.84
CA GLU A 220 23.01 27.62 -4.43
C GLU A 220 22.58 27.60 -5.91
N VAL A 221 23.03 26.62 -6.69
CA VAL A 221 22.55 26.46 -8.07
C VAL A 221 21.04 26.23 -8.09
N HIS A 222 20.51 25.42 -7.19
CA HIS A 222 19.06 25.20 -7.06
C HIS A 222 18.35 26.48 -6.60
N ALA A 223 18.89 27.18 -5.61
CA ALA A 223 18.32 28.42 -5.09
C ALA A 223 18.19 29.48 -6.17
N ASN A 224 19.24 29.66 -6.99
CA ASN A 224 19.24 30.61 -8.10
C ASN A 224 18.25 30.21 -9.20
N LYS A 225 18.19 28.94 -9.58
CA LYS A 225 17.23 28.43 -10.58
C LYS A 225 15.78 28.57 -10.13
N LEU A 226 15.53 28.47 -8.82
CA LEU A 226 14.21 28.61 -8.22
C LEU A 226 13.94 30.03 -7.71
N GLU A 227 14.87 30.96 -7.90
CA GLU A 227 14.76 32.35 -7.43
C GLU A 227 14.35 32.45 -5.95
N VAL A 228 14.83 31.51 -5.12
CA VAL A 228 14.56 31.45 -3.68
C VAL A 228 15.77 31.96 -2.90
N LYS A 229 15.51 32.59 -1.76
CA LYS A 229 16.59 33.10 -0.92
C LYS A 229 17.37 31.95 -0.30
N LEU A 230 18.68 31.92 -0.51
CA LEU A 230 19.61 31.05 0.23
C LEU A 230 20.29 31.81 1.37
N VAL A 231 20.29 31.20 2.55
CA VAL A 231 21.14 31.55 3.68
C VAL A 231 22.27 30.51 3.78
N LYS A 232 23.51 31.02 3.77
CA LYS A 232 24.73 30.20 3.76
C LYS A 232 25.84 30.93 4.51
N HIS A 233 26.71 30.17 5.17
CA HIS A 233 27.93 30.69 5.79
C HIS A 233 29.16 30.21 5.01
N LYS A 234 30.35 30.61 5.49
CA LYS A 234 31.61 30.03 5.03
C LYS A 234 31.67 28.54 5.42
N ASP A 235 32.43 27.76 4.67
CA ASP A 235 32.65 26.33 4.93
C ASP A 235 33.19 26.06 6.34
N GLY A 236 32.83 24.91 6.89
CA GLY A 236 33.24 24.45 8.22
C GLY A 236 32.56 25.17 9.38
N LYS A 237 31.55 26.01 9.11
CA LYS A 237 30.73 26.64 10.15
C LYS A 237 29.69 25.68 10.70
N ASP A 238 29.18 25.98 11.88
CA ASP A 238 28.19 25.17 12.58
C ASP A 238 26.86 25.12 11.79
N PRO A 239 26.38 23.93 11.37
CA PRO A 239 25.12 23.78 10.65
C PRO A 239 23.93 24.40 11.37
N ALA A 240 23.85 24.21 12.70
CA ALA A 240 22.76 24.73 13.51
C ALA A 240 22.67 26.27 13.46
N ALA A 241 23.82 26.95 13.41
CA ALA A 241 23.86 28.40 13.29
C ALA A 241 23.37 28.89 11.91
N VAL A 242 23.73 28.19 10.82
CA VAL A 242 23.24 28.54 9.47
C VAL A 242 21.73 28.43 9.40
N ILE A 243 21.17 27.35 9.96
CA ILE A 243 19.73 27.10 9.93
C ILE A 243 19.00 28.10 10.83
N PHE A 244 19.54 28.39 12.01
CA PHE A 244 19.00 29.42 12.91
C PHE A 244 18.93 30.79 12.22
N ASP A 245 20.00 31.23 11.56
CA ASP A 245 20.01 32.51 10.85
C ASP A 245 19.03 32.53 9.67
N ALA A 246 18.77 31.38 9.04
CA ALA A 246 17.74 31.26 8.01
C ALA A 246 16.32 31.43 8.57
N VAL A 247 16.06 30.89 9.76
CA VAL A 247 14.80 31.07 10.49
C VAL A 247 14.61 32.53 10.89
N GLU A 248 15.63 33.18 11.44
CA GLU A 248 15.56 34.60 11.79
C GLU A 248 15.35 35.50 10.56
N TYR A 249 16.04 35.19 9.45
CA TYR A 249 15.79 35.86 8.18
C TYR A 249 14.33 35.68 7.72
N ALA A 250 13.80 34.46 7.77
CA ALA A 250 12.43 34.14 7.37
C ALA A 250 11.40 34.90 8.21
N LYS A 251 11.57 34.94 9.54
CA LYS A 251 10.72 35.73 10.45
C LYS A 251 10.75 37.22 10.09
N ALA A 252 11.94 37.80 9.93
CA ALA A 252 12.12 39.22 9.63
C ALA A 252 11.54 39.65 8.27
N HIS A 253 11.41 38.70 7.33
CA HIS A 253 10.89 38.96 5.98
C HIS A 253 9.53 38.31 5.73
N HIS A 254 8.84 37.87 6.78
CA HIS A 254 7.53 37.23 6.72
C HIS A 254 7.46 36.10 5.67
N ARG A 255 8.45 35.21 5.69
CA ARG A 255 8.50 34.05 4.81
C ARG A 255 7.75 32.88 5.44
N ASP A 256 7.13 32.05 4.61
CA ASP A 256 6.24 30.99 5.07
C ASP A 256 7.00 29.74 5.52
N VAL A 257 8.07 29.38 4.80
CA VAL A 257 8.75 28.10 5.01
C VAL A 257 10.28 28.25 4.93
N VAL A 258 10.98 27.60 5.85
CA VAL A 258 12.43 27.39 5.82
C VAL A 258 12.72 25.92 5.53
N LEU A 259 13.48 25.66 4.47
CA LEU A 259 13.95 24.32 4.13
C LEU A 259 15.46 24.23 4.36
N ALA A 260 15.89 23.36 5.26
CA ALA A 260 17.28 23.24 5.65
C ALA A 260 17.91 21.93 5.17
N ASP A 261 19.00 22.06 4.40
CA ASP A 261 19.85 20.91 4.06
C ASP A 261 20.83 20.61 5.20
N THR A 262 21.19 19.34 5.36
CA THR A 262 22.20 18.90 6.32
C THR A 262 23.22 17.98 5.66
N ALA A 263 24.36 17.78 6.29
CA ALA A 263 25.28 16.73 5.87
C ALA A 263 24.60 15.35 5.92
N GLY A 264 24.93 14.48 4.96
CA GLY A 264 24.51 13.07 5.03
C GLY A 264 25.59 12.19 5.63
N ARG A 265 25.28 11.34 6.62
CA ARG A 265 26.01 10.10 7.04
C ARG A 265 25.07 9.29 7.95
N LEU A 266 25.14 7.97 7.96
CA LEU A 266 24.20 7.19 8.78
C LEU A 266 24.69 5.77 9.03
N HIS A 267 25.68 5.58 9.90
CA HIS A 267 25.93 4.27 10.53
C HIS A 267 27.03 4.30 11.60
N THR A 268 28.07 5.12 11.48
CA THR A 268 29.25 4.98 12.39
C THR A 268 29.80 6.28 12.95
N ASN A 269 29.16 7.42 12.66
CA ASN A 269 29.70 8.72 13.05
C ASN A 269 28.89 9.32 14.22
N VAL A 270 29.31 9.01 15.45
CA VAL A 270 28.77 9.59 16.70
C VAL A 270 28.67 11.11 16.60
N ASN A 271 29.69 11.75 16.01
CA ASN A 271 29.73 13.21 15.86
C ASN A 271 28.58 13.75 15.00
N LEU A 272 28.09 12.99 14.01
CA LEU A 272 26.95 13.44 13.21
C LEU A 272 25.65 13.38 14.00
N MET A 273 25.41 12.32 14.78
CA MET A 273 24.20 12.22 15.60
C MET A 273 24.15 13.32 16.67
N ASP A 274 25.29 13.65 17.26
CA ASP A 274 25.40 14.79 18.18
C ASP A 274 25.13 16.12 17.48
N GLN A 275 25.60 16.29 16.23
CA GLN A 275 25.23 17.44 15.41
C GLN A 275 23.73 17.50 15.12
N MET A 276 23.09 16.37 14.79
CA MET A 276 21.64 16.34 14.53
C MET A 276 20.85 16.69 15.79
N LYS A 277 21.21 16.12 16.95
CA LYS A 277 20.61 16.48 18.24
C LYS A 277 20.78 17.96 18.57
N LYS A 278 21.94 18.54 18.23
CA LYS A 278 22.18 19.97 18.38
C LYS A 278 21.28 20.80 17.45
N ILE A 279 21.12 20.41 16.18
CA ILE A 279 20.21 21.10 15.25
C ILE A 279 18.78 21.06 15.81
N VAL A 280 18.28 19.90 16.22
CA VAL A 280 16.93 19.77 16.80
C VAL A 280 16.77 20.68 18.02
N ARG A 281 17.74 20.70 18.94
CA ARG A 281 17.69 21.56 20.13
C ARG A 281 17.73 23.06 19.85
N VAL A 282 18.49 23.49 18.83
CA VAL A 282 18.72 24.91 18.54
C VAL A 282 17.66 25.48 17.61
N VAL A 283 17.23 24.69 16.62
CA VAL A 283 16.28 25.12 15.58
C VAL A 283 14.84 24.80 15.99
N GLU A 284 14.64 23.75 16.79
CA GLU A 284 13.31 23.21 17.13
C GLU A 284 12.46 23.02 15.86
N PRO A 285 12.88 22.16 14.91
CA PRO A 285 12.18 22.01 13.63
C PRO A 285 10.74 21.55 13.83
N ASP A 286 9.83 22.05 12.99
CA ASP A 286 8.43 21.61 12.99
C ASP A 286 8.28 20.27 12.26
N LEU A 287 9.16 20.01 11.29
CA LEU A 287 9.30 18.70 10.62
C LEU A 287 10.77 18.34 10.44
N LEU A 288 11.18 17.20 10.99
CA LEU A 288 12.43 16.53 10.68
C LEU A 288 12.20 15.41 9.67
N ILE A 289 12.60 15.63 8.41
CA ILE A 289 12.31 14.72 7.30
C ILE A 289 13.53 13.87 6.96
N PHE A 290 13.36 12.55 7.03
CA PHE A 290 14.36 11.59 6.58
C PHE A 290 14.31 11.41 5.06
N VAL A 291 15.45 11.41 4.38
CA VAL A 291 15.55 11.20 2.93
C VAL A 291 16.42 10.00 2.62
N ASP A 292 15.82 8.99 1.99
CA ASP A 292 16.50 7.79 1.51
C ASP A 292 16.05 7.39 0.11
N GLU A 293 16.70 6.38 -0.48
CA GLU A 293 16.37 5.84 -1.79
C GLU A 293 15.62 4.51 -1.69
N ALA A 294 14.54 4.37 -2.47
CA ALA A 294 13.71 3.17 -2.47
C ALA A 294 14.46 1.92 -2.98
N ILE A 295 15.40 2.11 -3.91
CA ILE A 295 16.18 1.01 -4.52
C ILE A 295 17.05 0.23 -3.51
N ALA A 296 17.27 0.78 -2.33
CA ALA A 296 18.02 0.11 -1.27
C ALA A 296 17.17 -0.90 -0.48
N GLY A 297 15.86 -1.00 -0.72
CA GLY A 297 15.01 -2.02 -0.12
C GLY A 297 15.05 -1.99 1.41
N ASN A 298 15.31 -3.16 2.01
CA ASN A 298 15.40 -3.32 3.46
C ASN A 298 16.53 -2.50 4.10
N ASP A 299 17.60 -2.13 3.38
CA ASP A 299 18.64 -1.26 3.92
C ASP A 299 18.10 0.15 4.17
N ALA A 300 17.15 0.65 3.37
CA ALA A 300 16.49 1.92 3.64
C ALA A 300 15.58 1.83 4.87
N VAL A 301 14.88 0.71 5.03
CA VAL A 301 14.03 0.43 6.21
C VAL A 301 14.86 0.47 7.49
N GLU A 302 15.97 -0.27 7.51
CA GLU A 302 16.84 -0.36 8.69
C GLU A 302 17.50 0.98 9.01
N ARG A 303 17.93 1.72 7.99
CA ARG A 303 18.50 3.06 8.16
C ARG A 303 17.48 4.05 8.73
N ALA A 304 16.24 4.03 8.24
CA ALA A 304 15.17 4.86 8.77
C ALA A 304 14.87 4.51 10.24
N ARG A 305 14.81 3.21 10.58
CA ARG A 305 14.62 2.71 11.95
C ARG A 305 15.71 3.23 12.89
N LEU A 306 16.97 2.97 12.56
CA LEU A 306 18.13 3.36 13.38
C LEU A 306 18.22 4.88 13.55
N PHE A 307 17.87 5.65 12.51
CA PHE A 307 17.85 7.10 12.62
C PHE A 307 16.74 7.58 13.54
N ASN A 308 15.51 7.07 13.36
CA ASN A 308 14.36 7.43 14.19
C ASN A 308 14.56 7.09 15.67
N GLU A 309 15.28 6.00 15.98
CA GLU A 309 15.67 5.64 17.35
C GLU A 309 16.66 6.64 17.95
N ALA A 310 17.58 7.17 17.15
CA ALA A 310 18.62 8.11 17.61
C ALA A 310 18.12 9.57 17.69
N VAL A 311 17.34 9.98 16.70
CA VAL A 311 16.74 11.31 16.53
C VAL A 311 15.37 11.10 15.87
N PRO A 312 14.25 11.19 16.63
CA PRO A 312 12.91 10.95 16.10
C PRO A 312 12.63 11.83 14.89
N ILE A 313 12.20 11.19 13.80
CA ILE A 313 11.81 11.87 12.56
C ILE A 313 10.30 12.06 12.53
N ASP A 314 9.82 12.98 11.70
CA ASP A 314 8.39 13.27 11.54
C ASP A 314 7.83 12.69 10.24
N GLY A 315 8.70 12.38 9.28
CA GLY A 315 8.30 11.69 8.07
C GLY A 315 9.49 11.37 7.16
N THR A 316 9.20 10.65 6.08
CA THR A 316 10.21 10.19 5.12
C THR A 316 9.90 10.65 3.69
N ILE A 317 10.93 10.99 2.93
CA ILE A 317 10.90 11.09 1.47
C ILE A 317 11.69 9.92 0.90
N LEU A 318 11.07 9.15 0.01
CA LEU A 318 11.75 8.10 -0.75
C LEU A 318 12.05 8.57 -2.15
N THR A 319 13.34 8.62 -2.51
CA THR A 319 13.80 8.96 -3.85
C THR A 319 14.00 7.73 -4.73
N LYS A 320 14.22 7.95 -6.02
CA LYS A 320 14.49 6.89 -7.01
C LYS A 320 13.42 5.80 -7.05
N THR A 321 12.19 6.16 -6.71
CA THR A 321 11.07 5.21 -6.67
C THR A 321 10.70 4.74 -8.08
N ASP A 322 10.98 5.56 -9.10
CA ASP A 322 10.85 5.21 -10.52
C ASP A 322 11.73 4.02 -10.92
N ALA A 323 12.90 3.89 -10.31
CA ALA A 323 13.86 2.81 -10.53
C ALA A 323 13.61 1.60 -9.61
N ASP A 324 12.72 1.72 -8.61
CA ASP A 324 12.38 0.61 -7.73
C ASP A 324 11.35 -0.32 -8.39
N ALA A 325 11.83 -1.48 -8.84
CA ALA A 325 11.00 -2.52 -9.44
C ALA A 325 10.21 -3.34 -8.41
N LYS A 326 10.56 -3.26 -7.13
CA LYS A 326 10.04 -4.11 -6.05
C LYS A 326 9.03 -3.40 -5.16
N GLY A 327 9.28 -2.15 -4.75
CA GLY A 327 8.30 -1.31 -4.05
C GLY A 327 8.09 -1.58 -2.57
N GLY A 328 8.67 -2.65 -2.01
CA GLY A 328 8.46 -3.02 -0.61
C GLY A 328 9.04 -2.03 0.40
N ALA A 329 10.05 -1.23 0.01
CA ALA A 329 10.62 -0.21 0.89
C ALA A 329 9.59 0.85 1.30
N ALA A 330 8.73 1.28 0.37
CA ALA A 330 7.67 2.25 0.66
C ALA A 330 6.59 1.68 1.58
N ILE A 331 6.26 0.39 1.44
CA ILE A 331 5.32 -0.28 2.33
C ILE A 331 5.90 -0.41 3.74
N SER A 332 7.21 -0.68 3.82
CA SER A 332 7.86 -1.09 5.06
C SER A 332 8.30 0.06 5.95
N ILE A 333 8.81 1.15 5.38
CA ILE A 333 9.37 2.26 6.17
C ILE A 333 8.32 2.85 7.11
N SER A 334 7.11 3.10 6.60
CA SER A 334 6.04 3.69 7.43
C SER A 334 5.69 2.78 8.60
N SER A 335 5.49 1.49 8.35
CA SER A 335 5.13 0.53 9.39
C SER A 335 6.25 0.27 10.39
N VAL A 336 7.52 0.25 9.97
CA VAL A 336 8.66 -0.03 10.86
C VAL A 336 9.05 1.18 11.70
N THR A 337 9.00 2.39 11.12
CA THR A 337 9.34 3.61 11.84
C THR A 337 8.17 4.18 12.65
N GLY A 338 6.93 3.82 12.29
CA GLY A 338 5.72 4.46 12.81
C GLY A 338 5.56 5.91 12.33
N LYS A 339 6.19 6.26 11.20
CA LYS A 339 6.24 7.64 10.67
C LYS A 339 5.78 7.68 9.21
N PRO A 340 5.05 8.72 8.79
CA PRO A 340 4.54 8.82 7.42
C PRO A 340 5.64 8.80 6.36
N ILE A 341 5.28 8.31 5.18
CA ILE A 341 5.93 8.76 3.95
C ILE A 341 5.21 10.03 3.51
N LEU A 342 5.96 11.10 3.25
CA LEU A 342 5.44 12.41 2.85
C LEU A 342 5.47 12.58 1.33
N PHE A 343 6.58 12.19 0.71
CA PHE A 343 6.77 12.31 -0.73
C PHE A 343 7.54 11.15 -1.34
N LEU A 344 7.30 10.95 -2.63
CA LEU A 344 8.03 10.02 -3.49
C LEU A 344 8.73 10.80 -4.61
N GLY A 345 10.05 10.71 -4.67
CA GLY A 345 10.85 11.18 -5.79
C GLY A 345 10.83 10.16 -6.93
N VAL A 346 10.25 10.56 -8.06
CA VAL A 346 9.94 9.67 -9.21
C VAL A 346 10.76 10.00 -10.47
N GLY A 347 11.90 10.65 -10.31
CA GLY A 347 12.73 11.12 -11.43
C GLY A 347 13.78 12.14 -10.98
N GLN A 348 14.36 12.88 -11.93
CA GLN A 348 15.45 13.84 -11.65
C GLN A 348 15.02 15.31 -11.69
N ASP A 349 13.95 15.63 -12.42
CA ASP A 349 13.52 17.00 -12.63
C ASP A 349 12.71 17.53 -11.44
N TYR A 350 12.58 18.86 -11.33
CA TYR A 350 11.85 19.48 -10.21
C TYR A 350 10.39 19.00 -10.05
N PRO A 351 9.62 18.78 -11.14
CA PRO A 351 8.27 18.25 -11.04
C PRO A 351 8.20 16.78 -10.63
N ASP A 352 9.31 16.04 -10.62
CA ASP A 352 9.35 14.60 -10.31
C ASP A 352 9.32 14.35 -8.80
N LEU A 353 8.33 14.93 -8.12
CA LEU A 353 8.01 14.75 -6.72
C LEU A 353 6.50 14.59 -6.59
N VAL A 354 6.09 13.45 -6.04
CA VAL A 354 4.68 13.11 -5.84
C VAL A 354 4.39 13.11 -4.34
N LYS A 355 3.34 13.81 -3.91
CA LYS A 355 2.83 13.69 -2.53
C LYS A 355 2.38 12.27 -2.30
N PHE A 356 2.76 11.67 -1.19
CA PHE A 356 2.38 10.30 -0.90
C PHE A 356 0.89 10.23 -0.55
N GLU A 357 0.15 9.42 -1.29
CA GLU A 357 -1.24 9.07 -1.00
C GLU A 357 -1.34 7.53 -0.98
N PRO A 358 -1.91 6.93 0.08
CA PRO A 358 -2.05 5.47 0.17
C PRO A 358 -2.75 4.88 -1.06
N ASP A 359 -3.85 5.50 -1.51
CA ASP A 359 -4.60 5.06 -2.69
C ASP A 359 -3.77 5.11 -3.96
N TRP A 360 -2.97 6.16 -4.15
CA TRP A 360 -2.10 6.29 -5.32
C TRP A 360 -1.08 5.16 -5.39
N LEU A 361 -0.50 4.77 -4.25
CA LEU A 361 0.46 3.67 -4.21
C LEU A 361 -0.25 2.33 -4.46
N LEU A 362 -1.42 2.11 -3.85
CA LEU A 362 -2.20 0.89 -4.05
C LEU A 362 -2.62 0.69 -5.49
N GLU A 363 -3.11 1.74 -6.16
CA GLU A 363 -3.45 1.67 -7.59
C GLU A 363 -2.23 1.30 -8.44
N ARG A 364 -1.04 1.75 -8.06
CA ARG A 364 0.20 1.35 -8.74
C ARG A 364 0.72 -0.02 -8.37
N LEU A 365 0.36 -0.58 -7.22
CA LEU A 365 0.77 -1.92 -6.79
C LEU A 365 -0.22 -3.01 -7.23
N LEU A 366 -1.50 -2.67 -7.37
CA LEU A 366 -2.58 -3.62 -7.66
C LEU A 366 -3.25 -3.37 -9.02
N GLY A 367 -3.19 -2.14 -9.54
CA GLY A 367 -3.85 -1.76 -10.78
C GLY A 367 -3.28 -2.49 -12.00
N SER A 368 -4.19 -2.81 -12.92
CA SER A 368 -3.94 -3.58 -14.15
C SER A 368 -3.09 -2.84 -15.18
#